data_AF-A0A1H5RAL3-F1
#
_entry.id   AF-A0A1H5RAL3-F1
#
_cell.length_a   1.000
_cell.length_b   1.000
_cell.length_c   1.000
_cell.angle_alpha   90.00
_cell.angle_beta   90.00
_cell.angle_gamma   90.00
#
_symmetry.space_group_name_H-M   'P 1'
#
loop_
_entity.id
_entity.type
_entity.pdbx_description
1 polymer ?
#
loop_
_entity_poly.entity_id
_entity_poly.type
_entity_poly.pdbx_seq_one_letter_code
_entity_poly.pdbx_strand_id
1 'polypeptide(L)'
;MIPRPGKDRILAVLAAVVVLGLLVFIGRGKVSLDTNELLGTACAIPSRITAVPGAADSAPGGGGLRVVEQGAGTVVENTSAQFAYRIPVTAGSTRAEVPLLAPGQRTAVAGAGIVTFGPVVWLAPESLGGYTPITATPVPGGVRYTSANCRALTSRGGVVLQRGGETGRILRSEDLPAADVSCAPGEKVLPAVLEPHSEVYPYCALGTE
;
A
#
# COMPACT_ATOMS: atom_id res chain seq x y z
N MET A 1 -43.40 -57.75 20.89
CA MET A 1 -43.78 -56.49 20.20
C MET A 1 -42.75 -55.43 20.59
N ILE A 2 -41.84 -55.08 19.69
CA ILE A 2 -40.81 -54.05 19.93
C ILE A 2 -41.44 -52.71 19.56
N PRO A 3 -41.52 -51.72 20.46
CA PRO A 3 -42.17 -50.45 20.16
C PRO A 3 -41.32 -49.68 19.13
N ARG A 4 -41.90 -49.41 17.96
CA ARG A 4 -41.27 -48.53 16.97
C ARG A 4 -41.24 -47.12 17.56
N PRO A 5 -40.06 -46.48 17.69
CA PRO A 5 -40.00 -45.09 18.11
C PRO A 5 -40.79 -44.24 17.11
N GLY A 6 -41.74 -43.46 17.62
CA GLY A 6 -42.59 -42.58 16.83
C GLY A 6 -41.75 -41.71 15.90
N LYS A 7 -42.23 -41.51 14.68
CA LYS A 7 -41.60 -40.74 13.60
C LYS A 7 -41.01 -39.40 14.08
N ASP A 8 -41.62 -38.80 15.09
CA ASP A 8 -41.21 -37.55 15.73
C ASP A 8 -39.89 -37.66 16.52
N ARG A 9 -39.63 -38.80 17.17
CA ARG A 9 -38.37 -39.06 17.86
C ARG A 9 -37.22 -39.24 16.88
N ILE A 10 -37.49 -39.89 15.74
CA ILE A 10 -36.49 -40.07 14.67
C ILE A 10 -36.16 -38.71 14.03
N LEU A 11 -37.17 -37.86 13.80
CA LEU A 11 -36.95 -36.50 13.29
C LEU A 11 -36.15 -35.62 14.26
N ALA A 12 -36.46 -35.69 15.56
CA ALA A 12 -35.74 -34.93 16.59
C ALA A 12 -34.26 -35.36 16.69
N VAL A 13 -33.98 -36.66 16.59
CA VAL A 13 -32.61 -37.19 16.59
C VAL A 13 -31.86 -36.74 15.34
N LEU A 14 -32.49 -36.78 14.16
CA LEU A 14 -31.87 -36.29 12.92
C LEU A 14 -31.56 -34.79 12.99
N ALA A 15 -32.50 -33.97 13.50
CA ALA A 15 -32.27 -32.55 13.68
C ALA A 15 -31.11 -32.27 14.65
N ALA A 16 -31.03 -33.01 15.76
CA ALA A 16 -29.94 -32.88 16.72
C ALA A 16 -28.59 -33.26 16.09
N VAL A 17 -28.53 -34.33 15.29
CA VAL A 17 -27.30 -34.75 14.60
C VAL A 17 -26.86 -33.73 13.55
N VAL A 18 -27.79 -33.12 12.81
CA VAL A 18 -27.48 -32.06 11.83
C VAL A 18 -26.94 -30.82 12.54
N VAL A 19 -27.58 -30.38 13.63
CA VAL A 19 -27.12 -29.21 14.41
C VAL A 19 -25.77 -29.48 15.07
N LEU A 20 -25.56 -30.66 15.64
CA LEU A 20 -24.29 -31.02 16.24
C LEU A 20 -23.18 -31.15 15.17
N GLY A 21 -23.50 -31.71 14.01
CA GLY A 21 -22.60 -31.76 12.85
C GLY A 21 -22.22 -30.37 12.36
N LEU A 22 -23.17 -29.43 12.30
CA LEU A 22 -22.92 -28.04 11.95
C LEU A 22 -22.03 -27.34 12.98
N LEU A 23 -22.29 -27.55 14.28
CA LEU A 23 -21.49 -26.98 15.37
C LEU A 23 -20.06 -27.54 15.41
N VAL A 24 -19.89 -28.84 15.12
CA VAL A 24 -18.55 -29.44 15.00
C VAL A 24 -17.84 -28.95 13.75
N PHE A 25 -18.55 -28.71 12.64
CA PHE A 25 -17.99 -28.13 11.43
C PHE A 25 -17.54 -26.68 11.66
N ILE A 26 -18.33 -25.87 12.38
CA ILE A 26 -17.97 -24.50 12.79
C ILE A 26 -16.82 -24.50 13.82
N GLY A 27 -16.83 -25.44 14.77
CA GLY A 27 -15.84 -25.51 15.85
C GLY A 27 -14.50 -26.15 15.47
N ARG A 28 -14.45 -26.99 14.42
CA ARG A 28 -13.21 -27.64 13.93
C ARG A 28 -12.75 -27.18 12.54
N GLY A 29 -13.65 -26.63 11.74
CA GLY A 29 -13.23 -25.89 10.56
C GLY A 29 -12.50 -24.66 11.02
N LYS A 30 -11.24 -24.48 10.58
CA LYS A 30 -10.69 -23.15 10.37
C LYS A 30 -11.49 -22.46 9.26
N VAL A 31 -12.78 -22.27 9.48
CA VAL A 31 -13.50 -21.22 8.77
C VAL A 31 -12.95 -19.98 9.42
N SER A 32 -11.91 -19.41 8.79
CA SER A 32 -11.58 -18.03 9.06
C SER A 32 -12.86 -17.29 8.72
N LEU A 33 -13.67 -16.97 9.73
CA LEU A 33 -14.57 -15.83 9.68
C LEU A 33 -13.68 -14.59 9.74
N ASP A 34 -12.74 -14.50 8.79
CA ASP A 34 -12.26 -13.22 8.33
C ASP A 34 -13.49 -12.62 7.66
N THR A 35 -14.23 -11.83 8.44
CA THR A 35 -15.24 -10.89 7.94
C THR A 35 -14.71 -10.00 6.81
N ASN A 36 -13.39 -10.00 6.59
CA ASN A 36 -12.67 -9.40 5.47
C ASN A 36 -12.84 -10.13 4.12
N GLU A 37 -13.11 -11.44 4.08
CA GLU A 37 -13.34 -12.18 2.82
C GLU A 37 -14.77 -12.02 2.28
N LEU A 38 -15.76 -11.84 3.17
CA LEU A 38 -17.19 -11.77 2.81
C LEU A 38 -17.66 -10.36 2.40
N LEU A 39 -16.86 -9.33 2.70
CA LEU A 39 -17.12 -7.93 2.37
C LEU A 39 -15.85 -7.38 1.71
N GLY A 40 -15.70 -7.50 0.39
CA GLY A 40 -14.47 -7.17 -0.37
C GLY A 40 -13.94 -5.74 -0.20
N THR A 41 -13.37 -5.44 0.97
CA THR A 41 -13.04 -4.08 1.43
C THR A 41 -11.71 -4.01 2.20
N ALA A 42 -11.14 -5.14 2.65
CA ALA A 42 -9.88 -5.16 3.38
C ALA A 42 -8.71 -5.56 2.49
N CYS A 43 -7.62 -4.80 2.59
CA CYS A 43 -6.40 -5.12 1.87
C CYS A 43 -5.64 -6.26 2.53
N ALA A 44 -5.47 -7.35 1.80
CA ALA A 44 -4.56 -8.41 2.18
C ALA A 44 -3.17 -8.09 1.63
N ILE A 45 -2.40 -7.26 2.34
CA ILE A 45 -0.95 -7.30 2.10
C ILE A 45 -0.46 -8.62 2.71
N PRO A 46 0.32 -9.44 1.99
CA PRO A 46 0.78 -10.72 2.52
C PRO A 46 1.54 -10.46 3.83
N SER A 47 1.08 -11.09 4.92
CA SER A 47 1.66 -10.93 6.26
C SER A 47 3.12 -11.37 6.33
N ARG A 48 3.58 -12.12 5.33
CA ARG A 48 4.98 -12.42 5.06
C ARG A 48 5.24 -12.33 3.56
N ILE A 49 5.82 -11.23 3.12
CA ILE A 49 6.50 -11.17 1.83
C ILE A 49 7.92 -11.63 2.09
N THR A 50 8.26 -12.86 1.72
CA THR A 50 9.67 -13.23 1.58
C THR A 50 10.22 -12.39 0.45
N ALA A 51 10.93 -11.31 0.78
CA ALA A 51 11.53 -10.43 -0.20
C ALA A 51 12.53 -11.24 -1.03
N VAL A 52 12.09 -11.68 -2.21
CA VAL A 52 13.01 -12.20 -3.23
C VAL A 52 13.49 -10.97 -3.99
N PRO A 53 14.74 -10.54 -3.81
CA PRO A 53 15.22 -9.32 -4.42
C PRO A 53 15.30 -9.48 -5.94
N GLY A 54 14.70 -8.55 -6.68
CA GLY A 54 14.78 -8.42 -8.13
C GLY A 54 15.48 -7.12 -8.53
N ALA A 55 15.91 -7.05 -9.80
CA ALA A 55 16.44 -5.82 -10.36
C ALA A 55 15.32 -4.79 -10.55
N ALA A 56 15.62 -3.53 -10.26
CA ALA A 56 14.65 -2.44 -10.33
C ALA A 56 14.21 -2.12 -11.76
N ASP A 57 15.04 -2.41 -12.76
CA ASP A 57 14.78 -2.11 -14.17
C ASP A 57 14.14 -3.28 -14.94
N SER A 58 13.93 -4.42 -14.28
CA SER A 58 13.58 -5.68 -14.92
C SER A 58 12.48 -6.41 -14.13
N ALA A 59 11.26 -5.90 -14.17
CA ALA A 59 10.11 -6.54 -13.54
C ALA A 59 9.69 -7.83 -14.28
N PRO A 60 9.13 -8.84 -13.58
CA PRO A 60 8.48 -9.97 -14.23
C PRO A 60 7.40 -9.51 -15.22
N GLY A 61 7.50 -9.97 -16.46
CA GLY A 61 6.58 -9.55 -17.53
C GLY A 61 6.96 -8.25 -18.23
N GLY A 62 8.09 -7.63 -17.88
CA GLY A 62 8.64 -6.46 -18.56
C GLY A 62 8.38 -5.12 -17.85
N GLY A 63 9.13 -4.09 -18.27
CA GLY A 63 9.15 -2.79 -17.61
C GLY A 63 9.98 -2.80 -16.32
N GLY A 64 9.82 -1.76 -15.52
CA GLY A 64 10.53 -1.59 -14.25
C GLY A 64 10.38 -0.18 -13.71
N LEU A 65 11.24 0.18 -12.76
CA LEU A 65 11.38 1.52 -12.23
C LEU A 65 12.24 2.36 -13.16
N ARG A 66 11.76 3.57 -13.43
CA ARG A 66 12.45 4.53 -14.28
C ARG A 66 12.42 5.91 -13.64
N VAL A 67 13.54 6.60 -13.73
CA VAL A 67 13.58 8.04 -13.44
C VAL A 67 13.00 8.79 -14.63
N VAL A 68 11.96 9.58 -14.40
CA VAL A 68 11.27 10.35 -15.44
C VAL A 68 11.61 11.84 -15.40
N GLU A 69 12.06 12.34 -14.26
CA GLU A 69 12.47 13.72 -14.09
C GLU A 69 13.54 13.85 -13.00
N GLN A 70 14.50 14.76 -13.21
CA GLN A 70 15.53 15.09 -12.23
C GLN A 70 15.77 16.60 -12.16
N GLY A 71 16.11 17.06 -10.96
CA GLY A 71 16.55 18.42 -10.66
C GLY A 71 17.06 18.45 -9.23
N ALA A 72 16.55 19.37 -8.41
CA ALA A 72 16.79 19.35 -6.97
C ALA A 72 16.08 18.19 -6.24
N GLY A 73 15.25 17.43 -6.94
CA GLY A 73 14.57 16.20 -6.53
C GLY A 73 14.43 15.27 -7.73
N THR A 74 13.95 14.04 -7.50
CA THR A 74 13.79 13.03 -8.54
C THR A 74 12.36 12.53 -8.58
N VAL A 75 11.75 12.42 -9.78
CA VAL A 75 10.49 11.71 -9.99
C VAL A 75 10.77 10.35 -10.59
N VAL A 76 10.20 9.32 -9.97
CA VAL A 76 10.31 7.92 -10.36
C VAL A 76 8.94 7.39 -10.76
N GLU A 77 8.90 6.58 -11.81
CA GLU A 77 7.70 5.94 -12.35
C GLU A 77 7.89 4.42 -12.36
N ASN A 78 6.85 3.68 -11.99
CA ASN A 78 6.78 2.25 -12.24
C ASN A 78 6.11 1.99 -13.59
N THR A 79 6.89 1.54 -14.56
CA THR A 79 6.44 1.25 -15.94
C THR A 79 6.02 -0.20 -16.14
N SER A 80 6.13 -1.04 -15.12
CA SER A 80 5.73 -2.45 -15.18
C SER A 80 4.24 -2.66 -14.89
N ALA A 81 3.75 -3.87 -15.18
CA ALA A 81 2.43 -4.33 -14.75
C ALA A 81 2.42 -4.85 -13.30
N GLN A 82 3.58 -4.87 -12.63
CA GLN A 82 3.76 -5.37 -11.26
C GLN A 82 3.83 -4.20 -10.28
N PHE A 83 3.50 -4.45 -9.02
CA PHE A 83 3.80 -3.51 -7.95
C PHE A 83 5.28 -3.61 -7.57
N ALA A 84 5.95 -2.47 -7.44
CA ALA A 84 7.29 -2.41 -6.86
C ALA A 84 7.16 -2.21 -5.35
N TYR A 85 7.73 -3.09 -4.55
CA TYR A 85 7.65 -3.09 -3.08
C TYR A 85 9.05 -3.00 -2.46
N ARG A 86 9.17 -2.23 -1.37
CA ARG A 86 10.42 -1.94 -0.63
C ARG A 86 11.54 -1.54 -1.58
N ILE A 87 11.42 -0.35 -2.14
CA ILE A 87 12.32 0.21 -3.15
C ILE A 87 13.35 1.08 -2.44
N PRO A 88 14.59 0.63 -2.25
CA PRO A 88 15.64 1.49 -1.74
C PRO A 88 16.05 2.43 -2.86
N VAL A 89 16.04 3.74 -2.61
CA VAL A 89 16.45 4.76 -3.58
C VAL A 89 17.56 5.58 -2.96
N THR A 90 18.64 5.79 -3.73
CA THR A 90 19.67 6.77 -3.40
C THR A 90 19.65 7.86 -4.47
N ALA A 91 19.52 9.12 -4.05
CA ALA A 91 19.57 10.31 -4.90
C ALA A 91 20.68 11.23 -4.39
N GLY A 92 21.85 11.18 -5.05
CA GLY A 92 23.05 11.84 -4.52
C GLY A 92 23.43 11.30 -3.14
N SER A 93 23.41 12.17 -2.11
CA SER A 93 23.65 11.78 -0.72
C SER A 93 22.39 11.36 0.04
N THR A 94 21.20 11.57 -0.52
CA THR A 94 19.93 11.27 0.14
C THR A 94 19.57 9.80 -0.09
N ARG A 95 19.09 9.13 0.97
CA ARG A 95 18.58 7.77 0.92
C ARG A 95 17.15 7.74 1.39
N ALA A 96 16.30 7.03 0.66
CA ALA A 96 14.91 6.81 1.00
C ALA A 96 14.51 5.36 0.71
N GLU A 97 13.48 4.88 1.38
CA GLU A 97 12.81 3.62 1.03
C GLU A 97 11.38 3.97 0.62
N VAL A 98 11.08 3.80 -0.68
CA VAL A 98 9.70 3.91 -1.19
C VAL A 98 9.03 2.55 -0.95
N PRO A 99 7.94 2.49 -0.18
CA PRO A 99 7.42 1.24 0.36
C PRO A 99 6.65 0.46 -0.70
N LEU A 100 5.86 1.15 -1.54
CA LEU A 100 5.12 0.57 -2.65
C LEU A 100 4.93 1.61 -3.75
N LEU A 101 5.07 1.20 -5.00
CA LEU A 101 4.73 1.99 -6.17
C LEU A 101 3.90 1.14 -7.14
N ALA A 102 2.65 1.54 -7.37
CA ALA A 102 1.72 0.80 -8.24
C ALA A 102 2.08 0.91 -9.72
N PRO A 103 1.62 -0.03 -10.58
CA PRO A 103 1.73 0.10 -12.03
C PRO A 103 1.28 1.47 -12.53
N GLY A 104 2.12 2.15 -13.31
CA GLY A 104 1.87 3.48 -13.86
C GLY A 104 1.93 4.63 -12.85
N GLN A 105 2.15 4.36 -11.56
CA GLN A 105 2.23 5.39 -10.53
C GLN A 105 3.60 6.08 -10.55
N ARG A 106 3.58 7.36 -10.16
CA ARG A 106 4.76 8.17 -9.92
C ARG A 106 4.92 8.51 -8.44
N THR A 107 6.16 8.58 -8.00
CA THR A 107 6.54 9.13 -6.69
C THR A 107 7.75 10.06 -6.87
N ALA A 108 8.07 10.83 -5.83
CA ALA A 108 9.29 11.60 -5.78
C ALA A 108 10.22 11.11 -4.67
N VAL A 109 11.51 11.40 -4.81
CA VAL A 109 12.53 11.23 -3.77
C VAL A 109 13.28 12.55 -3.68
N ALA A 110 13.45 13.06 -2.45
CA ALA A 110 14.22 14.26 -2.22
C ALA A 110 15.71 14.04 -2.51
N GLY A 111 16.41 15.09 -2.90
CA GLY A 111 17.84 15.06 -3.19
C GLY A 111 18.16 15.20 -4.69
N ALA A 112 19.35 15.75 -4.93
CA ALA A 112 19.89 16.02 -6.26
C ALA A 112 21.09 15.11 -6.56
N GLY A 113 21.24 14.73 -7.82
CA GLY A 113 22.39 13.97 -8.30
C GLY A 113 22.01 12.64 -8.95
N ILE A 114 23.00 11.76 -9.10
CA ILE A 114 22.80 10.44 -9.70
C ILE A 114 21.84 9.63 -8.84
N VAL A 115 20.88 8.98 -9.49
CA VAL A 115 19.87 8.15 -8.84
C VAL A 115 20.19 6.68 -9.08
N THR A 116 20.20 5.91 -8.01
CA THR A 116 20.33 4.45 -8.06
C THR A 116 19.22 3.78 -7.28
N PHE A 117 18.73 2.67 -7.82
CA PHE A 117 17.78 1.80 -7.15
C PHE A 117 18.51 0.63 -6.54
N GLY A 118 18.18 0.31 -5.29
CA GLY A 118 18.52 -0.97 -4.69
C GLY A 118 17.64 -2.10 -5.23
N PRO A 119 17.82 -3.31 -4.70
CA PRO A 119 16.96 -4.44 -5.04
C PRO A 119 15.50 -4.17 -4.68
N VAL A 120 14.58 -4.56 -5.56
CA VAL A 120 13.13 -4.33 -5.43
C VAL A 120 12.41 -5.66 -5.35
N VAL A 121 11.31 -5.73 -4.59
CA VAL A 121 10.42 -6.89 -4.61
C VAL A 121 9.26 -6.60 -5.56
N TRP A 122 9.06 -7.47 -6.55
CA TRP A 122 7.94 -7.36 -7.49
C TRP A 122 6.75 -8.19 -7.01
N LEU A 123 5.59 -7.56 -6.90
CA LEU A 123 4.35 -8.21 -6.47
C LEU A 123 3.32 -8.17 -7.61
N ALA A 124 2.71 -9.32 -7.88
CA ALA A 124 1.60 -9.40 -8.84
C ALA A 124 0.37 -8.64 -8.30
N PRO A 125 -0.43 -7.99 -9.16
CA PRO A 125 -1.56 -7.18 -8.70
C PRO A 125 -2.53 -7.90 -7.77
N GLU A 126 -2.81 -9.17 -8.03
CA GLU A 126 -3.64 -10.04 -7.20
C GLU A 126 -3.10 -10.22 -5.77
N SER A 127 -1.80 -9.97 -5.55
CA SER A 127 -1.15 -10.11 -4.24
C SER A 127 -1.56 -9.02 -3.25
N LEU A 128 -2.12 -7.91 -3.71
CA LEU A 128 -2.51 -6.77 -2.86
C LEU A 128 -4.02 -6.54 -2.79
N GLY A 129 -4.81 -7.45 -3.39
CA GLY A 129 -6.27 -7.38 -3.40
C GLY A 129 -6.77 -6.04 -3.95
N GLY A 130 -7.70 -5.40 -3.23
CA GLY A 130 -8.32 -4.13 -3.63
C GLY A 130 -7.47 -2.86 -3.42
N TYR A 131 -6.14 -2.95 -3.29
CA TYR A 131 -5.27 -1.80 -2.96
C TYR A 131 -5.55 -0.57 -3.82
N THR A 132 -5.70 0.59 -3.16
CA THR A 132 -5.77 1.90 -3.82
C THR A 132 -4.61 2.79 -3.35
N PRO A 133 -3.88 3.46 -4.26
CA PRO A 133 -2.82 4.38 -3.88
C PRO A 133 -3.32 5.54 -3.02
N ILE A 134 -2.51 5.94 -2.05
CA ILE A 134 -2.73 7.17 -1.28
C ILE A 134 -2.56 8.37 -2.21
N THR A 135 -3.46 9.35 -2.10
CA THR A 135 -3.34 10.63 -2.80
C THR A 135 -3.07 11.75 -1.80
N ALA A 136 -2.37 12.78 -2.27
CA ALA A 136 -2.14 14.00 -1.53
C ALA A 136 -2.45 15.21 -2.41
N THR A 137 -3.06 16.25 -1.84
CA THR A 137 -3.38 17.48 -2.55
C THR A 137 -3.05 18.69 -1.68
N PRO A 138 -2.31 19.69 -2.20
CA PRO A 138 -2.13 20.97 -1.50
C PRO A 138 -3.47 21.62 -1.17
N VAL A 139 -3.62 22.13 0.05
CA VAL A 139 -4.78 22.89 0.52
C VAL A 139 -4.31 24.14 1.27
N PRO A 140 -5.16 25.18 1.43
CA PRO A 140 -4.78 26.33 2.26
C PRO A 140 -4.35 25.88 3.67
N GLY A 141 -3.11 26.21 4.04
CA GLY A 141 -2.53 25.88 5.35
C GLY A 141 -2.02 24.45 5.52
N GLY A 142 -2.02 23.61 4.47
CA GLY A 142 -1.51 22.25 4.60
C GLY A 142 -1.63 21.34 3.39
N VAL A 143 -1.61 20.04 3.66
CA VAL A 143 -1.77 18.96 2.67
C VAL A 143 -2.91 18.04 3.09
N ARG A 144 -3.87 17.84 2.19
CA ARG A 144 -4.94 16.85 2.36
C ARG A 144 -4.47 15.50 1.82
N TYR A 145 -4.44 14.48 2.67
CA TYR A 145 -4.18 13.09 2.32
C TYR A 145 -5.48 12.30 2.31
N THR A 146 -5.62 11.40 1.33
CA THR A 146 -6.76 10.49 1.22
C THR A 146 -6.27 9.06 1.01
N SER A 147 -6.78 8.13 1.83
CA SER A 147 -6.54 6.69 1.69
C SER A 147 -7.89 5.96 1.73
N ALA A 148 -8.20 5.17 0.70
CA ALA A 148 -9.48 4.46 0.65
C ALA A 148 -9.43 3.14 1.42
N ASN A 149 -8.31 2.42 1.34
CA ASN A 149 -8.12 1.14 1.98
C ASN A 149 -6.63 0.85 2.20
N CYS A 150 -6.37 -0.08 3.12
CA CYS A 150 -5.07 -0.64 3.52
C CYS A 150 -4.31 0.09 4.63
N ARG A 151 -4.01 -0.69 5.68
CA ARG A 151 -3.18 -0.33 6.84
C ARG A 151 -1.68 -0.64 6.64
N ALA A 152 -1.30 -1.39 5.62
CA ALA A 152 0.04 -1.98 5.52
C ALA A 152 1.04 -1.16 4.68
N LEU A 153 0.67 0.06 4.31
CA LEU A 153 1.54 1.04 3.66
C LEU A 153 1.27 2.39 4.30
N THR A 154 1.46 2.44 5.61
CA THR A 154 1.11 3.64 6.33
C THR A 154 2.09 4.78 6.03
N SER A 155 1.72 5.70 5.10
CA SER A 155 2.33 7.02 4.83
C SER A 155 2.80 7.78 6.06
N ARG A 156 4.03 7.50 6.48
CA ARG A 156 4.77 8.31 7.44
C ARG A 156 5.46 9.51 6.80
N GLY A 157 4.98 10.02 5.67
CA GLY A 157 5.60 11.19 5.04
C GLY A 157 5.29 11.34 3.56
N GLY A 158 6.22 11.95 2.86
CA GLY A 158 6.18 12.17 1.42
C GLY A 158 7.29 13.13 1.03
N VAL A 159 7.29 13.55 -0.22
CA VAL A 159 8.20 14.58 -0.72
C VAL A 159 7.40 15.71 -1.32
N VAL A 160 7.81 16.94 -1.00
CA VAL A 160 7.39 18.13 -1.74
C VAL A 160 8.45 18.42 -2.78
N LEU A 161 8.02 18.52 -4.04
CA LEU A 161 8.82 19.09 -5.11
C LEU A 161 8.34 20.50 -5.37
N GLN A 162 9.27 21.46 -5.29
CA GLN A 162 8.98 22.84 -5.59
C GLN A 162 9.44 23.14 -7.02
N ARG A 163 8.47 23.48 -7.88
CA ARG A 163 8.75 23.78 -9.29
C ARG A 163 9.04 25.25 -9.52
N GLY A 164 9.94 25.52 -10.46
CA GLY A 164 10.16 26.86 -10.98
C GLY A 164 9.04 27.23 -11.94
N GLY A 165 8.24 28.25 -11.59
CA GLY A 165 6.99 28.61 -12.27
C GLY A 165 7.02 28.50 -13.80
N GLU A 166 7.92 29.23 -14.47
CA GLU A 166 7.96 29.24 -15.95
C GLU A 166 8.72 28.05 -16.57
N THR A 167 9.68 27.48 -15.82
CA THR A 167 10.56 26.44 -16.37
C THR A 167 10.01 25.02 -16.15
N GLY A 168 9.07 24.86 -15.24
CA GLY A 168 8.55 23.57 -14.77
C GLY A 168 9.59 22.72 -14.03
N ARG A 169 10.85 23.15 -13.94
CA ARG A 169 11.96 22.38 -13.36
C ARG A 169 11.82 22.24 -11.85
N ILE A 170 12.28 21.11 -11.32
CA ILE A 170 12.37 20.89 -9.88
C ILE A 170 13.53 21.74 -9.32
N LEU A 171 13.20 22.81 -8.59
CA LEU A 171 14.17 23.75 -8.04
C LEU A 171 14.53 23.46 -6.58
N ARG A 172 13.61 22.86 -5.83
CA ARG A 172 13.84 22.39 -4.47
C ARG A 172 13.06 21.12 -4.22
N SER A 173 13.58 20.26 -3.36
CA SER A 173 12.86 19.13 -2.81
C SER A 173 13.00 19.12 -1.31
N GLU A 174 11.97 18.65 -0.63
CA GLU A 174 11.95 18.54 0.83
C GLU A 174 11.19 17.28 1.23
N ASP A 175 11.76 16.52 2.16
CA ASP A 175 11.05 15.43 2.82
C ASP A 175 9.98 16.04 3.73
N LEU A 176 8.74 15.65 3.53
CA LEU A 176 7.69 15.93 4.51
C LEU A 176 7.88 14.96 5.67
N PRO A 177 8.17 15.46 6.90
CA PRO A 177 8.37 14.60 8.05
C PRO A 177 7.10 13.78 8.32
N ALA A 178 7.31 12.64 8.98
CA ALA A 178 6.27 11.82 9.56
C ALA A 178 5.53 12.61 10.65
N ALA A 179 4.65 13.55 10.28
CA ALA A 179 3.74 14.13 11.27
C ALA A 179 2.97 12.97 11.90
N ASP A 180 2.81 13.01 13.23
CA ASP A 180 2.18 11.97 14.06
C ASP A 180 0.74 11.67 13.62
N VAL A 181 0.59 11.00 12.47
CA VAL A 181 -0.67 10.58 11.89
C VAL A 181 -0.51 9.35 11.01
N SER A 182 -1.04 8.28 11.61
CA SER A 182 -1.84 7.20 11.07
C SER A 182 -2.31 7.32 9.62
N CYS A 183 -2.00 6.27 8.90
CA CYS A 183 -2.50 6.01 7.55
C CYS A 183 -3.61 4.99 7.68
N ALA A 184 -4.48 5.32 8.63
CA ALA A 184 -5.81 4.81 8.66
C ALA A 184 -6.49 5.26 7.36
N PRO A 185 -7.37 4.41 6.81
CA PRO A 185 -8.31 4.83 5.80
C PRO A 185 -9.06 6.10 6.24
N GLY A 186 -9.36 6.97 5.28
CA GLY A 186 -10.02 8.25 5.47
C GLY A 186 -9.23 9.43 4.91
N GLU A 187 -9.74 10.63 5.23
CA GLU A 187 -9.12 11.90 4.86
C GLU A 187 -8.46 12.54 6.08
N LYS A 188 -7.27 13.14 5.88
CA LYS A 188 -6.67 14.03 6.88
C LYS A 188 -5.95 15.21 6.27
N VAL A 189 -6.03 16.37 6.93
CA VAL A 189 -5.19 17.54 6.61
C VAL A 189 -4.01 17.61 7.58
N LEU A 190 -2.79 17.67 7.05
CA LEU A 190 -1.57 17.91 7.80
C LEU A 190 -1.13 19.37 7.63
N PRO A 191 -0.77 20.09 8.70
CA PRO A 191 -0.26 21.44 8.58
C PRO A 191 1.09 21.42 7.86
N ALA A 192 1.21 22.25 6.84
CA ALA A 192 2.43 22.43 6.06
C ALA A 192 2.41 23.82 5.41
N VAL A 193 3.57 24.45 5.31
CA VAL A 193 3.73 25.69 4.53
C VAL A 193 4.24 25.29 3.16
N LEU A 194 3.36 25.38 2.16
CA LEU A 194 3.71 25.09 0.76
C LEU A 194 3.89 26.39 -0.02
N GLU A 195 4.94 26.44 -0.82
CA GLU A 195 5.16 27.52 -1.76
C GLU A 195 4.28 27.33 -3.02
N PRO A 196 3.95 28.40 -3.76
CA PRO A 196 3.22 28.27 -5.02
C PRO A 196 3.96 27.32 -5.98
N HIS A 197 3.26 26.42 -6.67
CA HIS A 197 3.87 25.38 -7.53
C HIS A 197 4.58 24.22 -6.79
N SER A 198 4.24 24.00 -5.52
CA SER A 198 4.54 22.74 -4.82
C SER A 198 3.72 21.57 -5.38
N GLU A 199 4.38 20.45 -5.65
CA GLU A 199 3.78 19.14 -5.87
C GLU A 199 4.09 18.21 -4.70
N VAL A 200 3.10 17.44 -4.25
CA VAL A 200 3.24 16.54 -3.10
C VAL A 200 3.14 15.10 -3.57
N TYR A 201 4.17 14.32 -3.25
CA TYR A 201 4.23 12.89 -3.52
C TYR A 201 4.16 12.13 -2.19
N PRO A 202 2.98 11.57 -1.83
CA PRO A 202 2.84 10.81 -0.60
C PRO A 202 3.56 9.48 -0.74
N TYR A 203 4.39 9.13 0.24
CA TYR A 203 4.89 7.77 0.39
C TYR A 203 5.40 7.55 1.81
N CYS A 204 5.51 6.29 2.18
CA CYS A 204 5.74 5.91 3.56
C CYS A 204 7.20 5.60 3.79
N ALA A 205 7.86 6.35 4.65
CA ALA A 205 9.11 5.87 5.23
C ALA A 205 8.80 4.61 6.06
N LEU A 206 9.49 3.51 5.76
CA LEU A 206 9.57 2.37 6.66
C LEU A 206 10.55 2.75 7.77
N GLY A 207 10.02 3.46 8.78
CA GLY A 207 10.76 3.64 10.02
C GLY A 207 11.10 2.27 10.62
N THR A 208 12.19 2.20 11.38
CA THR A 208 12.43 1.06 12.27
C THR A 208 11.18 0.84 13.13
N GLU A 209 10.55 -0.33 13.01
CA GLU A 209 9.54 -0.77 13.98
C GLU A 209 10.14 -0.87 15.39
#